data_AF-A0A532E8K7-F1
#
_entry.id   AF-A0A532E8K7-F1
#
_cell.length_a   1.000
_cell.length_b   1.000
_cell.length_c   1.000
_cell.angle_alpha   90.00
_cell.angle_beta   90.00
_cell.angle_gamma   90.00
#
_symmetry.space_group_name_H-M   'P 1'
#
loop_
_entity.id
_entity.type
_entity.pdbx_description
1 polymer ?
#
loop_
_entity_poly.entity_id
_entity_poly.type
_entity_poly.pdbx_seq_one_letter_code
_entity_poly.pdbx_strand_id
1 'polypeptide(L)' 'MNAWEYTREEGDNIARVGLSMRLVDAVNGAIVWKARHQVQESYLFIRPDMRDLATKLATDMIKYMPPEKR' A
#
# COMPACT_ATOMS: atom_id res chain seq x y z
N MET A 1 6.84 -5.98 2.50
CA MET A 1 7.75 -5.14 1.71
C MET A 1 7.16 -3.76 1.76
N ASN A 2 7.90 -2.81 2.32
CA ASN A 2 7.53 -1.42 2.41
C ASN A 2 8.52 -0.68 1.51
N ALA A 3 8.05 -0.22 0.35
CA ALA A 3 8.92 0.35 -0.69
C ALA A 3 8.22 1.54 -1.33
N TRP A 4 8.91 2.67 -1.40
CA TRP A 4 8.40 3.94 -1.91
C TRP A 4 9.48 4.50 -2.81
N GLU A 5 9.27 4.46 -4.12
CA GLU A 5 10.31 4.78 -5.09
C GLU A 5 9.77 5.41 -6.36
N TYR A 6 10.52 6.39 -6.88
CA TYR A 6 10.38 6.81 -8.27
C TYR A 6 11.39 6.01 -9.09
N THR A 7 10.93 5.31 -10.11
CA THR A 7 11.76 4.51 -11.02
C THR A 7 11.44 4.84 -12.47
N ARG A 8 12.19 4.26 -13.40
CA ARG A 8 11.93 4.36 -14.84
C ARG A 8 11.78 2.95 -15.40
N GLU A 9 10.65 2.68 -16.04
CA GLU A 9 10.38 1.42 -16.73
C GLU A 9 9.94 1.72 -18.17
N GLU A 10 10.52 1.02 -19.14
CA GLU A 10 10.15 1.10 -20.56
C GLU A 10 10.14 2.51 -21.18
N GLY A 11 10.87 3.44 -20.57
CA GLY A 11 10.98 4.84 -21.02
C GLY A 11 10.12 5.82 -20.22
N ASP A 12 9.13 5.34 -19.49
CA ASP A 12 8.22 6.11 -18.66
C ASP A 12 8.75 6.27 -17.23
N ASN A 13 8.44 7.41 -16.60
CA ASN A 13 8.68 7.58 -15.17
C ASN A 13 7.54 6.93 -14.40
N ILE A 14 7.87 6.15 -13.37
CA ILE A 14 6.92 5.39 -12.55
C ILE A 14 7.06 5.83 -11.10
N ALA A 15 5.93 6.10 -10.43
CA ALA A 15 5.85 6.17 -8.98
C ALA A 15 5.32 4.84 -8.45
N ARG A 16 6.05 4.21 -7.53
CA ARG A 16 5.69 2.91 -6.96
C ARG A 16 5.61 3.00 -5.45
N VAL A 17 4.49 2.54 -4.90
CA VAL A 17 4.30 2.36 -3.46
C VAL A 17 3.86 0.94 -3.18
N GLY A 18 4.58 0.25 -2.31
CA GLY A 18 4.23 -1.05 -1.76
C GLY A 18 4.11 -1.00 -0.25
N LEU A 19 3.02 -1.55 0.29
CA LEU A 19 2.75 -1.62 1.72
C LEU A 19 2.44 -3.06 2.15
N SER A 20 2.79 -3.37 3.39
CA SER A 20 2.38 -4.60 4.07
C SER A 20 1.81 -4.28 5.44
N MET A 21 0.61 -4.80 5.70
CA MET A 21 -0.15 -4.58 6.94
C MET A 21 -0.49 -5.91 7.61
N ARG A 22 -0.54 -5.90 8.94
CA ARG A 22 -0.97 -7.04 9.77
C ARG A 22 -1.91 -6.52 10.85
N LEU A 23 -3.04 -7.17 11.02
CA LEU A 23 -3.92 -6.98 12.17
C LEU A 23 -3.58 -8.04 13.20
N VAL A 24 -3.30 -7.60 14.42
CA VAL A 24 -2.86 -8.46 15.53
C VAL A 24 -3.89 -8.36 16.64
N ASP A 25 -4.35 -9.52 17.12
CA ASP A 25 -5.17 -9.62 18.32
C ASP A 25 -4.33 -9.21 19.54
N ALA A 26 -4.78 -8.19 20.27
CA ALA A 26 -4.06 -7.64 21.41
C ALA A 26 -4.00 -8.58 22.63
N VAL A 27 -4.91 -9.56 22.72
CA VAL A 27 -5.02 -10.47 23.87
C VAL A 27 -4.00 -11.59 23.80
N ASN A 28 -3.83 -12.19 22.61
CA ASN A 28 -3.00 -13.39 22.42
C ASN A 28 -1.86 -13.20 21.41
N GLY A 29 -1.77 -12.04 20.74
CA GLY A 29 -0.75 -11.76 19.72
C GLY A 29 -0.96 -12.48 18.39
N ALA A 30 -2.11 -13.14 18.18
CA ALA A 30 -2.42 -13.84 16.95
C ALA A 30 -2.61 -12.85 15.79
N ILE A 31 -2.05 -13.17 14.63
CA ILE A 31 -2.28 -12.38 13.43
C ILE A 31 -3.62 -12.81 12.83
N VAL A 32 -4.62 -11.94 12.93
CA VAL A 32 -6.00 -12.22 12.47
C VAL A 32 -6.24 -11.79 11.03
N TRP A 33 -5.38 -10.93 10.48
CA TRP A 33 -5.42 -10.54 9.06
C TRP A 33 -4.06 -10.05 8.57
N LYS A 34 -3.77 -10.27 7.29
CA LYS A 34 -2.57 -9.81 6.60
C LYS A 34 -2.97 -9.29 5.22
N ALA A 35 -2.39 -8.16 4.82
CA ALA A 35 -2.46 -7.70 3.45
C ALA A 35 -1.08 -7.22 2.97
N ARG A 36 -0.83 -7.43 1.69
CA ARG A 36 0.32 -6.90 0.97
C ARG A 36 -0.17 -6.47 -0.40
N HIS A 37 0.04 -5.21 -0.73
CA HIS A 37 -0.34 -4.69 -2.04
C HIS A 37 0.66 -3.64 -2.51
N GLN A 38 0.67 -3.40 -3.81
CA GLN A 38 1.54 -2.45 -4.48
C GLN A 38 0.74 -1.75 -5.58
N VAL A 39 0.92 -0.43 -5.67
CA VAL A 39 0.39 0.39 -6.75
C VAL A 39 1.56 1.03 -7.49
N GLN A 40 1.42 1.09 -8.82
CA GLN A 40 2.31 1.82 -9.71
C GLN A 40 1.50 2.81 -10.55
N GLU A 41 1.98 4.04 -10.67
CA GLU A 41 1.40 5.06 -11.54
C GLU A 41 2.50 5.63 -12.45
N SER A 42 2.26 5.59 -13.77
CA SER A 42 3.16 6.17 -14.76
C SER A 42 2.89 7.66 -14.96
N TYR A 43 3.93 8.43 -15.25
CA TYR A 43 3.83 9.87 -15.46
C TYR A 43 4.88 10.40 -16.45
N LEU A 44 4.47 11.39 -17.25
CA LEU A 44 5.33 12.01 -18.26
C LEU A 44 6.04 13.27 -17.74
N PHE A 45 5.31 14.15 -17.03
CA PHE A 45 5.83 15.47 -16.61
C PHE A 45 5.52 15.81 -15.15
N ILE A 46 4.31 15.51 -14.68
CA ILE A 46 3.89 15.80 -13.30
C ILE A 46 4.09 14.56 -12.46
N ARG A 47 5.02 14.64 -11.52
CA ARG A 47 5.30 13.57 -10.56
C ARG A 47 4.09 13.39 -9.62
N PRO A 48 3.55 12.16 -9.47
CA PRO A 48 2.53 11.86 -8.49
C PRO A 48 3.01 12.12 -7.06
N ASP A 49 2.11 12.56 -6.18
CA ASP A 49 2.43 12.69 -4.77
C ASP A 49 2.43 11.31 -4.09
N MET A 50 3.57 10.97 -3.47
CA MET A 50 3.78 9.67 -2.85
C MET A 50 2.91 9.44 -1.61
N ARG A 51 2.61 10.51 -0.87
CA ARG A 51 1.75 10.42 0.31
C ARG A 51 0.32 10.11 -0.12
N ASP A 52 -0.17 10.73 -1.19
CA ASP A 52 -1.51 10.46 -1.74
C ASP A 52 -1.61 9.02 -2.27
N LEU A 53 -0.60 8.57 -3.04
CA LEU A 53 -0.49 7.17 -3.49
C LEU A 53 -0.50 6.17 -2.34
N ALA A 54 0.27 6.43 -1.28
CA ALA A 54 0.31 5.58 -0.11
C ALA A 54 -1.01 5.58 0.67
N THR A 55 -1.66 6.74 0.78
CA THR A 55 -2.96 6.89 1.47
C THR A 55 -4.04 6.10 0.72
N LYS A 56 -4.05 6.19 -0.61
CA LYS A 56 -4.93 5.40 -1.48
C LYS A 56 -4.69 3.91 -1.30
N LEU A 57 -3.44 3.46 -1.37
CA LEU A 57 -3.07 2.06 -1.16
C LEU A 57 -3.49 1.54 0.23
N ALA A 58 -3.22 2.29 1.29
CA ALA A 58 -3.60 1.91 2.65
C ALA A 58 -5.12 1.83 2.80
N THR A 59 -5.85 2.82 2.26
CA THR A 59 -7.32 2.85 2.27
C THR A 59 -7.89 1.63 1.56
N ASP A 60 -7.35 1.29 0.38
CA ASP A 60 -7.79 0.13 -0.39
C ASP A 60 -7.49 -1.18 0.34
N MET A 61 -6.35 -1.30 1.02
CA MET A 61 -6.05 -2.46 1.86
C MET A 61 -7.03 -2.60 3.04
N ILE A 62 -7.36 -1.50 3.73
CA ILE A 62 -8.26 -1.49 4.89
C ILE A 62 -9.70 -1.84 4.49
N LYS A 63 -10.16 -1.50 3.28
CA LYS A 63 -11.50 -1.89 2.79
C LYS A 63 -11.74 -3.41 2.81
N TYR A 64 -10.68 -4.20 2.67
CA TYR A 64 -10.74 -5.67 2.73
C TYR A 64 -10.37 -6.24 4.10
N MET A 65 -10.22 -5.39 5.12
CA MET A 65 -10.03 -5.85 6.49
C MET A 65 -11.34 -6.47 7.00
N PRO A 66 -11.29 -7.64 7.66
CA PRO A 66 -12.49 -8.23 8.27
C PRO A 66 -13.08 -7.28 9.32
N PRO A 67 -14.41 -7.16 9.43
CA PRO A 67 -15.05 -6.37 10.47
C PRO A 67 -14.69 -6.96 11.84
N GLU A 68 -14.57 -6.07 12.83
CA GLU A 68 -14.33 -6.46 14.22
C GLU A 68 -15.44 -7.42 14.67
N LYS A 69 -15.06 -8.61 15.16
CA LYS A 69 -16.01 -9.52 15.80
C LYS A 69 -16.38 -8.91 17.14
N ARG A 70 -17.54 -8.25 17.18
CA ARG A 70 -18.12 -7.67 18.40
C ARG A 70 -18.61 -8.74 19.36
#